data_AF-A0A0S7Y3C2-F1
#
_entry.id   AF-A0A0S7Y3C2-F1
#
_cell.length_a   1.000
_cell.length_b   1.000
_cell.length_c   1.000
_cell.angle_alpha   90.00
_cell.angle_beta   90.00
_cell.angle_gamma   90.00
#
_symmetry.space_group_name_H-M   'P 1'
#
loop_
_entity.id
_entity.type
_entity.pdbx_description
1 polymer ?
#
loop_
_entity_poly.entity_id
_entity_poly.type
_entity_poly.pdbx_seq_one_letter_code
_entity_poly.pdbx_strand_id
1 'polypeptide(L)'
;MAEGFARKLGGDRIEVFSAGSHPAGFVAPNAIAVMKEIGIDISGQRSKGFADIPHKEFDYVISLGCRDVCPIYPAKEKIDWEIEDPIGQPIEVFRNVRDNIAVKVKTFIEEHVSS
;
A
#
# COMPACT_ATOMS: atom_id res chain seq x y z
N MET A 1 -3.30 -1.68 -3.10
CA MET A 1 -4.15 -0.47 -3.03
C MET A 1 -3.35 0.75 -2.57
N ALA A 2 -2.71 0.71 -1.38
CA ALA A 2 -1.90 1.83 -0.88
C ALA A 2 -0.82 2.32 -1.87
N GLU A 3 -0.05 1.41 -2.48
CA GLU A 3 0.92 1.77 -3.54
C GLU A 3 0.25 2.51 -4.71
N GLY A 4 -0.94 2.08 -5.14
CA GLY A 4 -1.69 2.75 -6.22
C GLY A 4 -2.06 4.19 -5.87
N PHE A 5 -2.56 4.42 -4.65
CA PHE A 5 -2.85 5.78 -4.18
C PHE A 5 -1.58 6.63 -4.03
N ALA A 6 -0.53 6.08 -3.43
CA ALA A 6 0.71 6.81 -3.19
C ALA A 6 1.35 7.25 -4.51
N ARG A 7 1.43 6.36 -5.51
CA ARG A 7 1.91 6.73 -6.86
C ARG A 7 1.03 7.79 -7.51
N LYS A 8 -0.30 7.68 -7.38
CA LYS A 8 -1.24 8.63 -8.00
C LYS A 8 -1.17 10.03 -7.39
N LEU A 9 -1.05 10.14 -6.06
CA LEU A 9 -1.07 11.40 -5.32
C LEU A 9 0.33 12.01 -5.15
N GLY A 10 1.34 11.18 -4.94
CA GLY A 10 2.73 11.60 -4.81
C GLY A 10 3.37 11.95 -6.15
N GLY A 11 3.00 11.25 -7.23
CA GLY A 11 3.60 11.43 -8.55
C GLY A 11 5.12 11.19 -8.51
N ASP A 12 5.88 12.01 -9.21
CA ASP A 12 7.35 11.90 -9.30
C ASP A 12 8.08 12.42 -8.05
N ARG A 13 7.34 12.91 -7.03
CA ARG A 13 7.92 13.45 -5.79
C ARG A 13 8.36 12.38 -4.81
N ILE A 14 7.87 11.15 -4.99
CA ILE A 14 8.18 10.03 -4.11
C ILE A 14 8.47 8.76 -4.91
N GLU A 15 9.33 7.93 -4.35
CA GLU A 15 9.51 6.57 -4.81
C GLU A 15 8.71 5.61 -3.91
N VAL A 16 7.87 4.78 -4.53
CA VAL A 16 6.95 3.91 -3.80
C VAL A 16 7.29 2.45 -4.03
N PHE A 17 7.33 1.69 -2.94
CA PHE A 17 7.50 0.24 -2.92
C PHE A 17 6.42 -0.40 -2.06
N SER A 18 6.04 -1.63 -2.38
CA SER A 18 5.20 -2.45 -1.51
C SER A 18 5.61 -3.92 -1.55
N ALA A 19 5.48 -4.59 -0.41
CA ALA A 19 5.69 -6.02 -0.25
C ALA A 19 4.75 -6.56 0.84
N GLY A 20 4.55 -7.87 0.83
CA GLY A 20 3.80 -8.59 1.86
C GLY A 20 4.55 -9.82 2.35
N SER A 21 4.19 -10.29 3.54
CA SER A 21 4.74 -11.51 4.16
C SER A 21 4.34 -12.78 3.41
N HIS A 22 3.17 -12.77 2.77
CA HIS A 22 2.63 -13.89 1.99
C HIS A 22 2.32 -13.43 0.56
N PRO A 23 3.33 -13.26 -0.31
CA PRO A 23 3.09 -12.77 -1.65
C PRO A 23 2.37 -13.83 -2.49
N ALA A 24 1.19 -13.49 -3.02
CA ALA A 24 0.42 -14.36 -3.91
C ALA A 24 0.94 -14.36 -5.36
N GLY A 25 1.94 -13.52 -5.68
CA GLY A 25 2.46 -13.31 -7.03
C GLY A 25 1.56 -12.46 -7.93
N PHE A 26 0.27 -12.33 -7.65
CA PHE A 26 -0.67 -11.45 -8.35
C PHE A 26 -1.46 -10.57 -7.38
N VAL A 27 -2.01 -9.46 -7.89
CA VAL A 27 -2.90 -8.58 -7.11
C VAL A 27 -4.30 -9.19 -7.09
N ALA A 28 -4.95 -9.21 -5.94
CA ALA A 28 -6.31 -9.73 -5.79
C ALA A 28 -7.27 -9.08 -6.82
N PRO A 29 -8.06 -9.87 -7.58
CA PRO A 29 -8.97 -9.33 -8.59
C PRO A 29 -9.94 -8.28 -8.06
N ASN A 30 -10.47 -8.48 -6.85
CA ASN A 30 -11.34 -7.51 -6.19
C ASN A 30 -10.63 -6.18 -5.91
N ALA A 31 -9.35 -6.21 -5.50
CA ALA A 31 -8.57 -4.99 -5.31
C ALA A 31 -8.37 -4.23 -6.63
N ILE A 32 -8.14 -4.94 -7.74
CA ILE A 32 -8.06 -4.33 -9.07
C ILE A 32 -9.42 -3.70 -9.43
N ALA A 33 -10.52 -4.42 -9.23
CA ALA A 33 -11.86 -3.95 -9.57
C ALA A 33 -12.21 -2.65 -8.81
N VAL A 34 -12.08 -2.63 -7.49
CA VAL A 34 -12.46 -1.45 -6.68
C VAL A 34 -11.55 -0.25 -6.92
N MET A 35 -10.28 -0.44 -7.28
CA MET A 35 -9.38 0.66 -7.64
C MET A 35 -9.71 1.23 -9.02
N LYS A 36 -10.11 0.37 -9.98
CA LYS A 36 -10.58 0.81 -11.30
C LYS A 36 -11.86 1.64 -11.24
N GLU A 37 -12.76 1.34 -10.30
CA GLU A 37 -13.98 2.16 -10.06
C GLU A 37 -13.67 3.64 -9.84
N ILE A 38 -12.52 3.96 -9.22
CA ILE A 38 -12.09 5.33 -8.94
C ILE A 38 -11.00 5.82 -9.91
N GLY A 39 -10.79 5.13 -11.03
CA GLY A 39 -9.84 5.53 -12.08
C GLY A 39 -8.37 5.26 -11.77
N ILE A 40 -8.05 4.37 -10.82
CA ILE A 40 -6.67 3.95 -10.52
C ILE A 40 -6.47 2.51 -10.98
N ASP A 41 -5.72 2.31 -12.07
CA ASP A 41 -5.39 0.97 -12.53
C ASP A 41 -4.16 0.41 -11.79
N ILE A 42 -4.38 -0.65 -11.01
CA ILE A 42 -3.32 -1.39 -10.31
C ILE A 42 -3.05 -2.78 -10.93
N SER A 43 -3.63 -3.09 -12.10
CA SER A 43 -3.49 -4.40 -12.73
C SER A 43 -2.06 -4.74 -13.19
N GLY A 44 -1.23 -3.71 -13.42
CA GLY A 44 0.20 -3.88 -13.68
C GLY A 44 1.08 -4.05 -12.44
N GLN A 45 0.52 -3.91 -11.23
CA GLN A 45 1.25 -4.17 -9.99
C GLN A 45 1.39 -5.68 -9.74
N ARG A 46 2.37 -6.06 -8.94
CA ARG A 46 2.62 -7.45 -8.55
C ARG A 46 2.64 -7.58 -7.04
N SER A 47 2.10 -8.68 -6.50
CA SER A 47 2.33 -9.04 -5.10
C SER A 47 3.76 -9.55 -4.98
N LYS A 48 4.59 -8.79 -4.25
CA LYS A 48 6.03 -9.02 -4.10
C LYS A 48 6.36 -9.41 -2.66
N GLY A 49 7.39 -10.23 -2.50
CA GLY A 49 7.92 -10.55 -1.18
C GLY A 49 8.90 -9.48 -0.72
N PHE A 50 9.30 -9.53 0.54
CA PHE A 50 10.27 -8.59 1.10
C PHE A 50 11.65 -8.65 0.42
N ALA A 51 12.03 -9.80 -0.15
CA ALA A 51 13.27 -9.95 -0.92
C ALA A 51 13.29 -9.13 -2.23
N ASP A 52 12.12 -8.69 -2.73
CA ASP A 52 12.02 -7.84 -3.92
C ASP A 52 12.19 -6.35 -3.60
N ILE A 53 12.27 -5.97 -2.32
CA ILE A 53 12.39 -4.58 -1.88
C ILE A 53 13.87 -4.24 -1.71
N PRO A 54 14.34 -3.10 -2.25
CA PRO A 54 15.74 -2.73 -2.13
C PRO A 54 16.14 -2.59 -0.65
N HIS A 55 17.30 -3.14 -0.31
CA HIS A 55 17.93 -2.94 0.99
C HIS A 55 18.55 -1.54 1.04
N LYS A 56 17.72 -0.55 1.35
CA LYS A 56 18.12 0.84 1.55
C LYS A 56 17.41 1.44 2.76
N GLU A 57 17.89 2.58 3.22
CA GLU A 57 17.17 3.39 4.20
C GLU A 57 15.98 4.08 3.52
N PHE A 58 14.80 3.92 4.12
CA PHE A 58 13.59 4.59 3.68
C PHE A 58 13.33 5.82 4.54
N ASP A 59 12.72 6.87 3.97
CA ASP A 59 12.22 7.96 4.82
C ASP A 59 11.06 7.46 5.70
N TYR A 60 10.16 6.69 5.10
CA TYR A 60 8.97 6.16 5.77
C TYR A 60 8.74 4.69 5.45
N VAL A 61 8.44 3.89 6.47
CA VAL A 61 7.94 2.53 6.33
C VAL A 61 6.57 2.45 6.99
N ILE A 62 5.56 2.11 6.19
CA ILE A 62 4.17 2.06 6.63
C ILE A 62 3.71 0.60 6.67
N SER A 63 3.38 0.11 7.85
CA SER A 63 2.71 -1.18 8.06
C SER A 63 1.20 -1.01 7.90
N LEU A 64 0.53 -1.99 7.29
CA LEU A 64 -0.92 -2.01 7.09
C LEU A 64 -1.60 -3.06 8.00
N GLY A 65 -1.10 -3.28 9.21
CA GLY A 65 -1.64 -4.25 10.17
C GLY A 65 -1.01 -5.65 10.14
N CYS A 66 0.23 -5.78 9.65
CA CYS A 66 0.93 -7.06 9.66
C CYS A 66 1.48 -7.34 11.07
N ARG A 67 0.78 -8.17 11.85
CA ARG A 67 1.08 -8.38 13.27
C ARG A 67 2.28 -9.31 13.56
N ASP A 68 2.77 -10.09 12.60
CA ASP A 68 3.67 -11.21 12.94
C ASP A 68 4.96 -11.34 12.14
N VAL A 69 5.09 -10.80 10.90
CA VAL A 69 6.25 -11.15 10.04
C VAL A 69 6.71 -10.03 9.10
N CYS A 70 6.91 -8.81 9.60
CA CYS A 70 7.56 -7.76 8.82
C CYS A 70 9.07 -7.70 9.12
N PRO A 71 9.95 -7.89 8.12
CA PRO A 71 11.36 -7.61 8.30
C PRO A 71 11.56 -6.14 8.65
N ILE A 72 12.54 -5.88 9.52
CA ILE A 72 12.87 -4.54 9.98
C ILE A 72 13.61 -3.84 8.83
N TYR A 73 12.90 -3.01 8.09
CA TYR A 73 13.55 -2.04 7.21
C TYR A 73 14.05 -0.85 8.03
N PRO A 74 15.29 -0.37 7.79
CA PRO A 74 15.75 0.89 8.35
C PRO A 74 14.91 2.03 7.75
N ALA A 75 14.35 2.85 8.62
CA ALA A 75 13.54 3.98 8.22
C ALA A 75 13.71 5.15 9.19
N LYS A 76 13.65 6.39 8.70
CA LYS A 76 13.62 7.58 9.56
C LYS A 76 12.39 7.56 10.45
N GLU A 77 11.25 7.17 9.87
CA GLU A 77 10.00 7.02 10.60
C GLU A 77 9.26 5.74 10.21
N LYS A 78 8.59 5.13 11.19
CA LYS A 78 7.75 3.94 11.00
C LYS A 78 6.35 4.25 11.47
N ILE A 79 5.38 3.99 10.60
CA ILE A 79 3.97 4.27 10.85
C ILE A 79 3.22 2.94 10.76
N ASP A 80 2.29 2.72 11.68
CA ASP A 80 1.39 1.58 11.62
C ASP A 80 -0.04 2.06 11.36
N TRP A 81 -0.61 1.62 10.25
CA TRP A 81 -2.01 1.82 9.94
C TRP A 81 -2.77 0.53 10.20
N GLU A 82 -3.61 0.56 11.22
CA GLU A 82 -4.56 -0.52 11.47
C GLU A 82 -5.59 -0.57 10.33
N ILE A 83 -5.38 -1.49 9.40
CA ILE A 83 -6.22 -1.74 8.23
C ILE A 83 -6.58 -3.22 8.24
N GLU A 84 -7.87 -3.50 8.10
CA GLU A 84 -8.37 -4.87 7.97
C GLU A 84 -7.89 -5.51 6.66
N ASP A 85 -7.50 -6.78 6.70
CA ASP A 85 -7.17 -7.55 5.50
C ASP A 85 -8.46 -7.96 4.76
N PRO A 86 -8.72 -7.44 3.54
CA PRO A 86 -9.93 -7.77 2.81
C PRO A 86 -9.84 -9.12 2.09
N ILE A 87 -8.71 -9.82 2.10
CA ILE A 87 -8.56 -11.08 1.36
C ILE A 87 -9.56 -12.13 1.86
N GLY A 88 -10.26 -12.76 0.92
CA GLY A 88 -11.33 -13.72 1.20
C GLY A 88 -12.68 -13.10 1.55
N GLN A 89 -12.78 -11.77 1.65
CA GLN A 89 -14.01 -11.05 1.98
C GLN A 89 -14.79 -10.61 0.72
N PRO A 90 -16.08 -10.25 0.86
CA PRO A 90 -16.88 -9.68 -0.22
C PRO A 90 -16.31 -8.36 -0.77
N ILE A 91 -16.65 -8.02 -2.01
CA ILE A 91 -16.16 -6.80 -2.68
C ILE A 91 -16.48 -5.49 -1.93
N GLU A 92 -17.57 -5.45 -1.15
CA GLU A 92 -17.89 -4.28 -0.31
C GLU A 92 -16.82 -4.02 0.75
N VAL A 93 -16.23 -5.07 1.32
CA VAL A 93 -15.12 -4.94 2.27
C VAL A 93 -13.89 -4.36 1.57
N PHE A 94 -13.61 -4.79 0.33
CA PHE A 94 -12.56 -4.18 -0.47
C PHE A 94 -12.79 -2.68 -0.72
N ARG A 95 -14.04 -2.24 -0.95
CA ARG A 95 -14.37 -0.81 -1.11
C ARG A 95 -14.14 -0.03 0.19
N ASN A 96 -14.60 -0.56 1.32
CA ASN A 96 -14.39 0.08 2.62
C ASN A 96 -12.89 0.21 2.95
N VAL A 97 -12.12 -0.86 2.72
CA VAL A 97 -10.65 -0.84 2.90
C VAL A 97 -9.99 0.12 1.92
N ARG A 98 -10.41 0.14 0.64
CA ARG A 98 -9.93 1.11 -0.36
C ARG A 98 -10.12 2.54 0.13
N ASP A 99 -11.31 2.88 0.60
CA ASP A 99 -11.65 4.24 0.99
C ASP A 99 -10.91 4.66 2.27
N ASN A 100 -10.74 3.75 3.22
CA ASN A 100 -9.90 3.96 4.40
C ASN A 100 -8.43 4.24 4.00
N ILE A 101 -7.86 3.39 3.13
CA ILE A 101 -6.50 3.59 2.60
C ILE A 101 -6.39 4.93 1.87
N ALA A 102 -7.41 5.32 1.09
CA ALA A 102 -7.40 6.56 0.34
C ALA A 102 -7.24 7.78 1.26
N VAL A 103 -8.00 7.83 2.36
CA VAL A 103 -7.94 8.90 3.36
C VAL A 103 -6.55 8.92 4.00
N LYS A 104 -6.06 7.78 4.49
CA LYS A 104 -4.76 7.68 5.17
C LYS A 104 -3.59 8.10 4.27
N VAL A 105 -3.57 7.62 3.01
CA VAL A 105 -2.52 7.98 2.05
C VAL A 105 -2.61 9.47 1.69
N LYS A 106 -3.82 10.00 1.46
CA LYS A 106 -3.98 11.42 1.15
C LYS A 106 -3.44 12.31 2.27
N THR A 107 -3.87 12.08 3.51
CA THR A 107 -3.40 12.83 4.68
C THR A 107 -1.89 12.73 4.81
N PHE A 108 -1.33 11.52 4.68
CA PHE A 108 0.11 11.33 4.76
C PHE A 108 0.88 12.14 3.70
N ILE A 109 0.42 12.12 2.44
CA ILE A 109 1.05 12.90 1.36
C ILE A 109 0.94 14.41 1.63
N GLU A 110 -0.20 14.90 2.11
CA GLU A 110 -0.39 16.32 2.44
C GLU A 110 0.53 16.80 3.57
N GLU A 111 0.76 15.96 4.57
CA GLU A 111 1.59 16.29 5.74
C GLU A 111 3.10 16.16 5.49
N HIS A 112 3.52 15.17 4.69
CA HIS A 112 4.94 14.77 4.60
C HIS A 112 5.55 15.02 3.22
N VAL A 113 4.73 15.20 2.18
CA VAL A 113 5.19 15.38 0.80
C VAL A 113 4.75 16.76 0.32
N SER A 114 5.41 17.79 0.88
CA SER A 114 5.28 19.18 0.42
C SER A 114 6.04 19.41 -0.90
N SER A 115 5.65 20.46 -1.63
CA SER A 115 6.31 20.87 -2.90
C SER A 115 7.70 21.46 -2.69
#